data_AF-A0A532ETI2-F1
#
_entry.id   AF-A0A532ETI2-F1
#
_cell.length_a   1.000
_cell.length_b   1.000
_cell.length_c   1.000
_cell.angle_alpha   90.00
_cell.angle_beta   90.00
_cell.angle_gamma   90.00
#
_symmetry.space_group_name_H-M   'P 1'
#
loop_
_entity.id
_entity.type
_entity.pdbx_description
1 polymer ?
#
loop_
_entity_poly.entity_id
_entity_poly.type
_entity_poly.pdbx_seq_one_letter_code
_entity_poly.pdbx_strand_id
1 'polypeptide(L)'
;MNEVFVSYKREDETRVGRLVQVLESAGLSVWWDRGLPGGESWRQQIQTALDAARCVLVLWTHDSVGPAGDFVRDEAGQAKRRGVLVPVFFDRVTPPLGFGELQAIDLTHWKGNSRDPFFQDLLAAVTAKLDGRPVPPAKGPMQRLVRRLTWSSLAGTVGFGGLALAFNLFSAQEQVCAMPVLQPQLSDLCGSLVMGHRPTKAERVAWDQCDGSCDALRRHVEQFPDGAYRTKAAELLAARRVIQTEVWTPGTRRLALFVRQEGAPARTDAAAHSAALARAQPSAERLCEGFAVTTAFRLKATTPEAQQWHCETTAGGAVCGFDGVAVCEVEERQVEETERCGK
;
A
#
# COMPACT_ATOMS: atom_id res chain seq x y z
N MET A 1 -12.80 43.19 -50.83
CA MET A 1 -12.21 43.96 -49.73
C MET A 1 -11.88 42.96 -48.65
N ASN A 2 -10.63 42.89 -48.21
CA ASN A 2 -10.19 41.81 -47.33
C ASN A 2 -10.64 42.10 -45.90
N GLU A 3 -11.23 41.11 -45.25
CA GLU A 3 -11.89 41.29 -43.95
C GLU A 3 -10.97 40.99 -42.78
N VAL A 4 -9.97 40.12 -43.01
CA VAL A 4 -9.02 39.65 -42.02
C VAL A 4 -7.60 40.07 -42.43
N PHE A 5 -6.88 40.78 -41.58
CA PHE A 5 -5.46 41.09 -41.77
C PHE A 5 -4.62 40.14 -40.91
N VAL A 6 -3.52 39.61 -41.44
CA VAL A 6 -2.57 38.79 -40.68
C VAL A 6 -1.24 39.51 -40.53
N SER A 7 -0.92 39.88 -39.29
CA SER A 7 0.35 40.45 -38.87
C SER A 7 1.28 39.35 -38.39
N TYR A 8 2.47 39.26 -39.00
CA TYR A 8 3.44 38.20 -38.73
C TYR A 8 4.87 38.65 -39.10
N LYS A 9 5.84 37.83 -38.70
CA LYS A 9 7.24 37.99 -39.09
C LYS A 9 7.54 37.26 -40.38
N ARG A 10 8.35 37.85 -41.26
CA ARG A 10 8.67 37.25 -42.56
C ARG A 10 9.32 35.86 -42.42
N GLU A 11 10.07 35.64 -41.35
CA GLU A 11 10.65 34.35 -40.97
C GLU A 11 9.59 33.24 -40.82
N ASP A 12 8.36 33.61 -40.45
CA ASP A 12 7.21 32.70 -40.30
C ASP A 12 6.36 32.55 -41.58
N GLU A 13 6.70 33.20 -42.70
CA GLU A 13 5.88 33.26 -43.94
C GLU A 13 5.36 31.90 -44.39
N THR A 14 6.19 30.86 -44.29
CA THR A 14 5.78 29.49 -44.68
C THR A 14 4.68 28.94 -43.77
N ARG A 15 4.77 29.17 -42.46
CA ARG A 15 3.77 28.71 -41.48
C ARG A 15 2.49 29.53 -41.60
N VAL A 16 2.64 30.84 -41.79
CA VAL A 16 1.52 31.76 -41.98
C VAL A 16 0.79 31.47 -43.27
N GLY A 17 1.49 31.18 -44.37
CA GLY A 17 0.86 30.81 -45.62
C GLY A 17 -0.03 29.58 -45.51
N ARG A 18 0.37 28.60 -44.68
CA ARG A 18 -0.49 27.46 -44.35
C ARG A 18 -1.74 27.90 -43.59
N LEU A 19 -1.61 28.80 -42.62
CA LEU A 19 -2.76 29.35 -41.89
C LEU A 19 -3.72 30.07 -42.84
N VAL A 20 -3.20 30.95 -43.68
CA VAL A 20 -3.98 31.73 -44.64
C VAL A 20 -4.73 30.82 -45.59
N GLN A 21 -4.08 29.82 -46.18
CA GLN A 21 -4.74 28.85 -47.06
C GLN A 21 -5.92 28.15 -46.37
N VAL A 22 -5.77 27.77 -45.10
CA VAL A 22 -6.84 27.10 -44.37
C VAL A 22 -7.98 28.08 -44.02
N LEU A 23 -7.66 29.33 -43.65
CA LEU A 23 -8.66 30.39 -43.42
C LEU A 23 -9.45 30.73 -44.70
N GLU A 24 -8.76 30.85 -45.83
CA GLU A 24 -9.38 31.08 -47.15
C GLU A 24 -10.27 29.91 -47.56
N SER A 25 -9.82 28.67 -47.31
CA SER A 25 -10.66 27.47 -47.55
C SER A 25 -11.92 27.42 -46.67
N ALA A 26 -11.92 28.15 -45.55
CA ALA A 26 -13.09 28.33 -44.68
C ALA A 26 -13.98 29.51 -45.13
N GLY A 27 -13.69 30.15 -46.27
CA GLY A 27 -14.49 31.23 -46.86
C GLY A 27 -14.12 32.63 -46.38
N LEU A 28 -12.99 32.80 -45.66
CA LEU A 28 -12.55 34.11 -45.18
C LEU A 28 -11.71 34.83 -46.24
N SER A 29 -11.91 36.12 -46.41
CA SER A 29 -11.04 36.97 -47.24
C SER A 29 -9.88 37.49 -46.40
N VAL A 30 -8.68 36.98 -46.65
CA VAL A 30 -7.48 37.25 -45.85
C VAL A 30 -6.50 38.14 -46.60
N TRP A 31 -5.97 39.15 -45.91
CA TRP A 31 -4.85 39.98 -46.34
C TRP A 31 -3.61 39.62 -45.55
N TRP A 32 -2.52 39.36 -46.27
CA TRP A 32 -1.18 39.17 -45.73
C TRP A 32 -0.19 39.59 -46.82
N ASP A 33 0.99 40.03 -46.40
CA ASP A 33 1.90 40.87 -47.18
C ASP A 33 2.82 40.09 -48.14
N ARG A 34 2.38 38.89 -48.57
CA ARG A 34 3.20 37.97 -49.36
C ARG A 34 3.59 38.57 -50.71
N GLY A 35 4.89 38.88 -50.87
CA GLY A 35 5.48 39.20 -52.17
C GLY A 35 5.22 40.61 -52.70
N LEU A 36 4.87 41.60 -51.87
CA LEU A 36 4.91 42.97 -52.38
C LEU A 36 6.38 43.39 -52.58
N PRO A 37 6.70 44.05 -53.71
CA PRO A 37 8.05 44.51 -54.00
C PRO A 37 8.48 45.59 -52.99
N GLY A 38 9.72 45.52 -52.52
CA GLY A 38 10.29 46.53 -51.63
C GLY A 38 10.33 47.91 -52.30
N GLY A 39 9.71 48.90 -51.68
CA GLY A 39 9.65 50.29 -52.17
C GLY A 39 8.84 51.21 -51.23
N GLU A 40 8.87 52.52 -51.49
CA GLU A 40 8.30 53.57 -50.62
C GLU A 40 6.78 53.46 -50.38
N SER A 41 6.04 52.74 -51.24
CA SER A 41 4.58 52.57 -51.13
C SER A 41 4.12 51.37 -50.29
N TRP A 42 5.03 50.50 -49.84
CA TRP A 42 4.70 49.29 -49.08
C TRP A 42 4.05 49.59 -47.73
N ARG A 43 4.62 50.52 -46.95
CA ARG A 43 4.10 50.86 -45.61
C ARG A 43 2.71 51.47 -45.68
N GLN A 44 2.44 52.29 -46.70
CA GLN A 44 1.12 52.88 -46.91
C GLN A 44 0.08 51.82 -47.27
N GLN A 45 0.45 50.83 -48.08
CA GLN A 45 -0.44 49.71 -48.42
C GLN A 45 -0.77 48.83 -47.20
N ILE A 46 0.23 48.49 -46.38
CA ILE A 46 0.00 47.77 -45.12
C ILE A 46 -0.93 48.56 -44.22
N GLN A 47 -0.64 49.85 -43.99
CA GLN A 47 -1.44 50.69 -43.11
C GLN A 47 -2.89 50.78 -43.60
N THR A 48 -3.10 50.96 -44.91
CA THR A 48 -4.43 51.00 -45.52
C THR A 48 -5.17 49.66 -45.33
N ALA A 49 -4.49 48.53 -45.52
CA ALA A 49 -5.08 47.21 -45.32
C ALA A 49 -5.40 46.95 -43.85
N LEU A 50 -4.51 47.34 -42.94
CA LEU A 50 -4.69 47.23 -41.50
C LEU A 50 -5.90 48.06 -41.05
N ASP A 51 -6.01 49.31 -41.48
CA ASP A 51 -7.12 50.21 -41.15
C ASP A 51 -8.46 49.75 -41.73
N ALA A 52 -8.46 49.13 -42.90
CA ALA A 52 -9.66 48.57 -43.53
C ALA A 52 -10.12 47.24 -42.90
N ALA A 53 -9.21 46.50 -42.26
CA ALA A 53 -9.52 45.17 -41.74
C ALA A 53 -10.51 45.21 -40.56
N ARG A 54 -11.49 44.31 -40.58
CA ARG A 54 -12.50 44.12 -39.52
C ARG A 54 -12.02 43.18 -38.42
N CYS A 55 -11.03 42.34 -38.74
CA CYS A 55 -10.34 41.46 -37.80
C CYS A 55 -8.85 41.48 -38.10
N VAL A 56 -8.01 41.59 -37.08
CA VAL A 56 -6.55 41.57 -37.21
C VAL A 56 -6.01 40.41 -36.38
N LEU A 57 -5.48 39.40 -37.07
CA LEU A 57 -4.74 38.31 -36.46
C LEU A 57 -3.29 38.73 -36.25
N VAL A 58 -2.81 38.65 -35.01
CA VAL A 58 -1.40 38.87 -34.70
C VAL A 58 -0.79 37.57 -34.23
N LEU A 59 0.26 37.14 -34.92
CA LEU A 59 0.94 35.88 -34.64
C LEU A 59 2.16 36.11 -33.74
N TRP A 60 2.09 35.61 -32.52
CA TRP A 60 3.17 35.64 -31.54
C TRP A 60 4.12 34.44 -31.73
N THR A 61 5.28 34.74 -32.28
CA THR A 61 6.47 33.88 -32.43
C THR A 61 7.67 34.47 -31.71
N HIS A 62 8.74 33.69 -31.56
CA HIS A 62 10.00 34.19 -30.98
C HIS A 62 10.51 35.46 -31.69
N ASP A 63 10.37 35.53 -33.02
CA ASP A 63 10.81 36.67 -33.83
C ASP A 63 9.89 37.89 -33.67
N SER A 64 8.58 37.68 -33.52
CA SER A 64 7.60 38.78 -33.38
C SER A 64 7.66 39.48 -32.02
N VAL A 65 8.02 38.74 -30.95
CA VAL A 65 8.17 39.29 -29.60
C VAL A 65 9.59 39.83 -29.37
N GLY A 66 10.57 39.34 -30.13
CA GLY A 66 11.96 39.75 -30.03
C GLY A 66 12.23 41.18 -30.56
N PRO A 67 13.48 41.66 -30.49
CA PRO A 67 13.84 43.04 -30.85
C PRO A 67 13.40 43.44 -32.26
N ALA A 68 13.56 42.55 -33.25
CA ALA A 68 13.16 42.83 -34.63
C ALA A 68 11.65 43.02 -34.81
N GLY A 69 10.82 42.60 -33.86
CA GLY A 69 9.35 42.56 -33.91
C GLY A 69 8.59 43.86 -33.70
N ASP A 70 9.25 45.02 -33.63
CA ASP A 70 8.62 46.32 -33.32
C ASP A 70 7.37 46.58 -34.17
N PHE A 71 7.47 46.37 -35.48
CA PHE A 71 6.35 46.60 -36.40
C PHE A 71 5.12 45.74 -36.09
N VAL A 72 5.31 44.44 -35.83
CA VAL A 72 4.21 43.52 -35.46
C VAL A 72 3.55 43.96 -34.16
N ARG A 73 4.33 44.45 -33.19
CA ARG A 73 3.81 44.98 -31.92
C ARG A 73 3.02 46.27 -32.10
N ASP A 74 3.48 47.16 -32.98
CA ASP A 74 2.79 48.42 -33.28
C ASP A 74 1.45 48.17 -33.96
N GLU A 75 1.42 47.28 -34.96
CA GLU A 75 0.19 46.84 -35.64
C GLU A 75 -0.78 46.19 -34.64
N ALA A 76 -0.27 45.33 -33.77
CA ALA A 76 -1.06 44.72 -32.69
C ALA A 76 -1.64 45.79 -31.76
N GLY A 77 -0.86 46.82 -31.42
CA GLY A 77 -1.29 47.94 -30.60
C GLY A 77 -2.44 48.71 -31.24
N GLN A 78 -2.33 48.98 -32.54
CA GLN A 78 -3.40 49.64 -33.31
C GLN A 78 -4.67 48.79 -33.38
N ALA A 79 -4.53 47.50 -33.69
CA ALA A 79 -5.64 46.56 -33.72
C ALA A 79 -6.33 46.42 -32.36
N LYS A 80 -5.55 46.40 -31.26
CA LYS A 80 -6.06 46.36 -29.88
C LYS A 80 -6.91 47.59 -29.59
N ARG A 81 -6.40 48.80 -29.90
CA ARG A 81 -7.13 50.06 -29.70
C ARG A 81 -8.46 50.10 -30.46
N ARG A 82 -8.49 49.50 -31.66
CA ARG A 82 -9.71 49.37 -32.48
C ARG A 82 -10.65 48.23 -32.04
N GLY A 83 -10.24 47.39 -31.09
CA GLY A 83 -11.04 46.26 -30.62
C GLY A 83 -11.17 45.11 -31.63
N VAL A 84 -10.38 45.11 -32.71
CA VAL A 84 -10.43 44.11 -33.80
C VAL A 84 -9.31 43.06 -33.70
N LEU A 85 -8.46 43.15 -32.69
CA LEU A 85 -7.35 42.23 -32.46
C LEU A 85 -7.82 40.83 -32.03
N VAL A 86 -7.21 39.81 -32.64
CA VAL A 86 -7.23 38.41 -32.19
C VAL A 86 -5.76 37.94 -32.09
N PRO A 87 -5.21 37.82 -30.87
CA PRO A 87 -3.84 37.36 -30.69
C PRO A 87 -3.77 35.83 -30.78
N VAL A 88 -2.72 35.31 -31.42
CA VAL A 88 -2.52 33.88 -31.67
C VAL A 88 -1.08 33.50 -31.35
N PHE A 89 -0.85 32.46 -30.55
CA PHE A 89 0.48 31.93 -30.34
C PHE A 89 0.85 30.93 -31.42
N PHE A 90 1.96 31.18 -32.09
CA PHE A 90 2.61 30.22 -32.98
C PHE A 90 3.81 29.58 -32.30
N ASP A 91 4.47 30.28 -31.38
CA ASP A 91 5.50 29.69 -30.50
C ASP A 91 5.13 29.86 -29.03
N ARG A 92 5.81 29.12 -28.14
CA ARG A 92 5.67 29.29 -26.69
C ARG A 92 6.44 30.52 -26.24
N VAL A 93 5.80 31.67 -26.33
CA VAL A 93 6.37 32.97 -25.98
C VAL A 93 5.49 33.72 -24.99
N THR A 94 6.11 34.60 -24.23
CA THR A 94 5.38 35.56 -23.39
C THR A 94 4.90 36.72 -24.27
N PRO A 95 3.60 37.08 -24.26
CA PRO A 95 3.12 38.25 -24.99
C PRO A 95 3.86 39.52 -24.57
N PRO A 96 4.10 40.46 -25.51
CA PRO A 96 4.65 41.76 -25.16
C PRO A 96 3.78 42.50 -24.14
N LEU A 97 4.39 43.44 -23.42
CA LEU A 97 3.71 44.24 -22.40
C LEU A 97 2.45 44.89 -22.99
N GLY A 98 1.33 44.80 -22.26
CA GLY A 98 0.04 45.30 -22.69
C GLY A 98 -0.81 44.30 -23.48
N PHE A 99 -0.32 43.11 -23.84
CA PHE A 99 -1.12 42.07 -24.51
C PHE A 99 -1.45 40.86 -23.62
N GLY A 100 -0.85 40.75 -22.43
CA GLY A 100 -1.05 39.61 -21.53
C GLY A 100 -2.47 39.44 -20.96
N GLU A 101 -3.26 40.51 -20.94
CA GLU A 101 -4.67 40.47 -20.48
C GLU A 101 -5.64 39.95 -21.55
N LEU A 102 -5.20 39.86 -22.81
CA LEU A 102 -6.01 39.33 -23.90
C LEU A 102 -5.81 37.82 -23.99
N GLN A 103 -6.92 37.07 -23.98
CA GLN A 103 -6.87 35.64 -24.24
C GLN A 103 -6.42 35.38 -25.69
N ALA A 104 -5.22 34.82 -25.84
CA ALA A 104 -4.66 34.44 -27.13
C ALA A 104 -4.95 32.96 -27.44
N ILE A 105 -5.16 32.67 -28.72
CA ILE A 105 -5.44 31.31 -29.20
C ILE A 105 -4.12 30.57 -29.44
N ASP A 106 -3.96 29.40 -28.83
CA ASP A 106 -2.73 28.61 -28.92
C ASP A 106 -2.72 27.70 -30.16
N LEU A 107 -1.99 28.11 -31.20
CA LEU A 107 -1.70 27.30 -32.40
C LEU A 107 -0.27 26.75 -32.42
N THR A 108 0.43 26.72 -31.29
CA THR A 108 1.85 26.31 -31.22
C THR A 108 2.12 24.89 -31.74
N HIS A 109 1.12 24.01 -31.65
CA HIS A 109 1.19 22.61 -32.14
C HIS A 109 0.39 22.36 -33.41
N TRP A 110 -0.22 23.41 -33.98
CA TRP A 110 -1.09 23.28 -35.13
C TRP A 110 -0.27 23.04 -36.41
N LYS A 111 -0.68 22.05 -37.21
CA LYS A 111 0.06 21.61 -38.40
C LYS A 111 -0.68 21.82 -39.72
N GLY A 112 -1.80 22.56 -39.75
CA GLY A 112 -2.61 22.75 -40.97
C GLY A 112 -3.97 22.07 -40.95
N ASN A 113 -4.32 21.37 -39.87
CA ASN A 113 -5.58 20.63 -39.81
C ASN A 113 -6.76 21.58 -39.51
N SER A 114 -7.68 21.72 -40.46
CA SER A 114 -8.89 22.56 -40.30
C SER A 114 -9.82 22.05 -39.20
N ARG A 115 -9.77 20.75 -38.83
CA ARG A 115 -10.57 20.18 -37.73
C ARG A 115 -9.84 20.21 -36.38
N ASP A 116 -8.74 20.95 -36.26
CA ASP A 116 -8.08 21.13 -34.98
C ASP A 116 -8.94 22.02 -34.06
N PRO A 117 -9.19 21.62 -32.80
CA PRO A 117 -9.98 22.41 -31.85
C PRO A 117 -9.50 23.86 -31.67
N PHE A 118 -8.19 24.09 -31.62
CA PHE A 118 -7.65 25.45 -31.46
C PHE A 118 -7.82 26.27 -32.74
N PHE A 119 -7.76 25.63 -33.91
CA PHE A 119 -8.09 26.29 -35.17
C PHE A 119 -9.58 26.61 -35.27
N GLN A 120 -10.45 25.73 -34.77
CA GLN A 120 -11.89 25.99 -34.70
C GLN A 120 -12.22 27.14 -33.75
N ASP A 121 -11.51 27.28 -32.63
CA ASP A 121 -11.60 28.47 -31.78
C ASP A 121 -11.15 29.73 -32.50
N LEU A 122 -10.07 29.67 -33.28
CA LEU A 122 -9.62 30.79 -34.12
C LEU A 122 -10.67 31.19 -35.13
N LEU A 123 -11.24 30.22 -35.84
CA LEU A 123 -12.30 30.48 -36.81
C LEU A 123 -13.51 31.12 -36.13
N ALA A 124 -13.93 30.59 -34.98
CA ALA A 124 -15.04 31.15 -34.21
C ALA A 124 -14.75 32.58 -33.71
N ALA A 125 -13.52 32.88 -33.28
CA ALA A 125 -13.10 34.20 -32.85
C ALA A 125 -13.08 35.20 -34.02
N VAL A 126 -12.54 34.80 -35.18
CA VAL A 126 -12.54 35.62 -36.39
C VAL A 126 -13.97 35.90 -36.84
N THR A 127 -14.82 34.88 -36.97
CA THR A 127 -16.23 35.07 -37.35
C THR A 127 -16.96 35.97 -36.37
N ALA A 128 -16.75 35.83 -35.05
CA ALA A 128 -17.35 36.72 -34.07
C ALA A 128 -16.89 38.17 -34.23
N LYS A 129 -15.60 38.41 -34.51
CA LYS A 129 -15.07 39.75 -34.79
C LYS A 129 -15.66 40.34 -36.06
N LEU A 130 -15.76 39.56 -37.13
CA LEU A 130 -16.40 39.99 -38.36
C LEU A 130 -17.87 40.36 -38.09
N ASP A 131 -18.61 39.52 -37.38
CA ASP A 131 -20.02 39.78 -37.05
C ASP A 131 -20.26 40.90 -36.03
N GLY A 132 -19.21 41.48 -35.44
CA GLY A 132 -19.33 42.48 -34.38
C GLY A 132 -19.89 41.92 -33.05
N ARG A 133 -19.76 40.61 -32.86
CA ARG A 133 -20.23 39.88 -31.67
C ARG A 133 -19.10 39.65 -30.66
N PRO A 134 -19.42 39.44 -29.37
CA PRO A 134 -18.41 39.04 -28.40
C PRO A 134 -17.77 37.70 -28.80
N VAL A 135 -16.45 37.61 -28.64
CA VAL A 135 -15.69 36.40 -28.97
C VAL A 135 -16.09 35.28 -28.01
N PRO A 136 -16.46 34.09 -28.50
CA PRO A 136 -16.82 32.96 -27.64
C PRO A 136 -15.60 32.47 -26.84
N PRO A 137 -15.81 31.89 -25.64
CA PRO A 137 -14.71 31.32 -24.87
C PRO A 137 -14.06 30.15 -25.63
N ALA A 138 -12.73 30.13 -25.67
CA ALA A 138 -11.95 29.10 -26.35
C ALA A 138 -12.19 27.71 -25.72
N LYS A 139 -12.53 26.71 -26.54
CA LYS A 139 -12.82 25.32 -26.10
C LYS A 139 -11.66 24.36 -26.37
N GLY A 140 -10.66 24.79 -27.13
CA GLY A 140 -9.50 24.05 -27.61
C GLY A 140 -8.70 23.33 -26.53
N PRO A 141 -8.39 23.97 -25.37
CA PRO A 141 -7.69 23.31 -24.27
C PRO A 141 -8.45 22.09 -23.74
N MET A 142 -9.76 22.22 -23.51
CA MET A 142 -10.61 21.12 -23.05
C MET A 142 -10.83 20.06 -24.14
N GLN A 143 -11.05 20.47 -25.39
CA GLN A 143 -11.27 19.53 -26.49
C GLN A 143 -10.01 18.72 -26.84
N ARG A 144 -8.80 19.29 -26.72
CA ARG A 144 -7.55 18.53 -26.91
C ARG A 144 -7.26 17.59 -25.74
N LEU A 145 -7.69 17.95 -24.51
CA LEU A 145 -7.66 17.03 -23.36
C LEU A 145 -8.61 15.85 -23.58
N VAL A 146 -9.86 16.10 -23.98
CA VAL A 146 -10.83 15.06 -24.31
C VAL A 146 -10.35 14.22 -25.50
N ARG A 147 -9.80 14.83 -26.56
CA ARG A 147 -9.30 14.13 -27.74
C ARG A 147 -8.02 13.33 -27.47
N ARG A 148 -7.18 13.77 -26.53
CA ARG A 148 -6.05 12.96 -26.01
C ARG A 148 -6.55 11.76 -25.23
N LEU A 149 -7.57 11.94 -24.38
CA LEU A 149 -8.20 10.86 -23.61
C LEU A 149 -8.90 9.83 -24.52
N THR A 150 -9.50 10.27 -25.64
CA THR A 150 -10.12 9.38 -26.64
C THR A 150 -9.15 8.75 -27.63
N TRP A 151 -7.94 9.32 -27.84
CA TRP A 151 -6.88 8.70 -28.66
C TRP A 151 -5.99 7.74 -27.86
N SER A 152 -5.84 7.94 -26.55
CA SER A 152 -5.25 6.94 -25.65
C SER A 152 -6.10 5.66 -25.54
N SER A 153 -7.37 5.69 -25.97
CA SER A 153 -8.24 4.51 -26.06
C SER A 153 -8.08 3.71 -27.36
N LEU A 154 -7.35 4.21 -28.37
CA LEU A 154 -7.14 3.51 -29.65
C LEU A 154 -5.70 3.01 -29.87
N ALA A 155 -4.70 3.55 -29.17
CA ALA A 155 -3.35 2.92 -29.08
C ALA A 155 -3.24 1.94 -27.89
N GLY A 156 -4.20 1.98 -26.96
CA GLY A 156 -4.35 1.02 -25.88
C GLY A 156 -5.05 -0.29 -26.28
N THR A 157 -5.45 -0.49 -27.54
CA THR A 157 -6.10 -1.74 -27.97
C THR A 157 -5.13 -2.88 -28.25
N VAL A 158 -3.81 -2.64 -28.28
CA VAL A 158 -2.79 -3.72 -28.31
C VAL A 158 -2.03 -3.83 -26.97
N GLY A 159 -1.87 -2.75 -26.21
CA GLY A 159 -1.16 -2.77 -24.91
C GLY A 159 -2.05 -2.80 -23.66
N PHE A 160 -3.25 -2.21 -23.72
CA PHE A 160 -4.19 -2.12 -22.59
C PHE A 160 -5.41 -3.04 -22.74
N GLY A 161 -5.70 -3.57 -23.93
CA GLY A 161 -6.60 -4.71 -24.10
C GLY A 161 -6.12 -5.95 -23.35
N GLY A 162 -4.80 -6.10 -23.17
CA GLY A 162 -4.24 -7.11 -22.26
C GLY A 162 -4.37 -6.74 -20.79
N LEU A 163 -4.17 -5.46 -20.42
CA LEU A 163 -4.05 -5.06 -19.01
C LEU A 163 -5.38 -4.65 -18.34
N ALA A 164 -6.32 -4.03 -19.07
CA ALA A 164 -7.64 -3.68 -18.54
C ALA A 164 -8.62 -4.86 -18.63
N LEU A 165 -8.41 -5.78 -19.57
CA LEU A 165 -9.07 -7.08 -19.54
C LEU A 165 -8.46 -7.95 -18.42
N ALA A 166 -7.17 -7.81 -18.09
CA ALA A 166 -6.60 -8.40 -16.87
C ALA A 166 -7.12 -7.75 -15.57
N PHE A 167 -7.33 -6.43 -15.51
CA PHE A 167 -7.87 -5.76 -14.31
C PHE A 167 -9.38 -5.94 -14.11
N ASN A 168 -10.17 -6.10 -15.18
CA ASN A 168 -11.57 -6.55 -15.07
C ASN A 168 -11.70 -8.06 -14.91
N LEU A 169 -10.77 -8.88 -15.43
CA LEU A 169 -10.73 -10.30 -15.11
C LEU A 169 -10.37 -10.51 -13.64
N PHE A 170 -9.42 -9.76 -13.05
CA PHE A 170 -9.06 -9.95 -11.65
C PHE A 170 -10.22 -9.65 -10.68
N SER A 171 -11.00 -8.58 -10.92
CA SER A 171 -12.17 -8.24 -10.09
C SER A 171 -13.40 -9.09 -10.42
N ALA A 172 -13.60 -9.49 -11.68
CA ALA A 172 -14.65 -10.45 -12.06
C ALA A 172 -14.35 -11.87 -11.56
N GLN A 173 -13.08 -12.25 -11.47
CA GLN A 173 -12.64 -13.56 -10.97
C GLN A 173 -12.87 -13.68 -9.47
N GLU A 174 -12.64 -12.62 -8.68
CA GLU A 174 -13.08 -12.60 -7.28
C GLU A 174 -14.61 -12.68 -7.14
N GLN A 175 -15.37 -12.00 -8.01
CA GLN A 175 -16.85 -12.06 -8.00
C GLN A 175 -17.41 -13.42 -8.45
N VAL A 176 -16.81 -14.07 -9.46
CA VAL A 176 -17.21 -15.40 -9.93
C VAL A 176 -16.90 -16.43 -8.86
N CYS A 177 -15.69 -16.42 -8.29
CA CYS A 177 -15.30 -17.34 -7.22
C CYS A 177 -16.02 -17.07 -5.89
N ALA A 178 -16.67 -15.91 -5.73
CA ALA A 178 -17.52 -15.54 -4.61
C ALA A 178 -19.01 -15.80 -4.82
N MET A 179 -19.45 -16.27 -5.99
CA MET A 179 -20.87 -16.51 -6.21
C MET A 179 -21.40 -17.55 -5.20
N PRO A 180 -22.60 -17.33 -4.63
CA PRO A 180 -23.19 -18.24 -3.63
C PRO A 180 -23.67 -19.57 -4.24
N VAL A 181 -23.73 -19.66 -5.57
CA VAL A 181 -24.15 -20.86 -6.30
C VAL A 181 -22.95 -21.79 -6.50
N LEU A 182 -23.12 -23.11 -6.27
CA LEU A 182 -22.06 -24.14 -6.40
C LEU A 182 -20.88 -24.05 -5.40
N GLN A 183 -21.04 -23.35 -4.28
CA GLN A 183 -20.10 -23.51 -3.16
C GLN A 183 -20.30 -24.88 -2.50
N PRO A 184 -19.21 -25.60 -2.17
CA PRO A 184 -17.85 -25.10 -2.08
C PRO A 184 -16.94 -25.55 -3.25
N GLN A 185 -17.46 -26.28 -4.24
CA GLN A 185 -16.69 -26.81 -5.38
C GLN A 185 -16.14 -25.71 -6.30
N LEU A 186 -16.89 -24.63 -6.51
CA LEU A 186 -16.45 -23.47 -7.28
C LEU A 186 -15.20 -22.81 -6.65
N SER A 187 -15.19 -22.70 -5.32
CA SER A 187 -14.06 -22.14 -4.56
C SER A 187 -12.82 -23.03 -4.66
N ASP A 188 -12.99 -24.36 -4.60
CA ASP A 188 -11.87 -25.32 -4.77
C ASP A 188 -11.24 -25.24 -6.15
N LEU A 189 -12.09 -25.12 -7.17
CA LEU A 189 -11.65 -25.02 -8.56
C LEU A 189 -10.86 -23.73 -8.77
N CYS A 190 -11.34 -22.61 -8.23
CA CYS A 190 -10.61 -21.35 -8.24
C CYS A 190 -9.28 -21.44 -7.50
N GLY A 191 -9.24 -22.08 -6.32
CA GLY A 191 -7.99 -22.30 -5.58
C GLY A 191 -6.97 -23.14 -6.35
N SER A 192 -7.43 -24.20 -7.04
CA SER A 192 -6.54 -25.05 -7.88
C SER A 192 -5.95 -24.31 -9.08
N LEU A 193 -6.59 -23.24 -9.53
CA LEU A 193 -6.16 -22.39 -10.64
C LEU A 193 -5.43 -21.12 -10.16
N VAL A 194 -5.09 -21.01 -8.87
CA VAL A 194 -4.44 -19.85 -8.23
C VAL A 194 -5.23 -18.55 -8.50
N MET A 195 -6.56 -18.65 -8.40
CA MET A 195 -7.48 -17.56 -8.73
C MET A 195 -8.22 -17.03 -7.49
N GLY A 196 -8.18 -15.71 -7.28
CA GLY A 196 -9.06 -15.01 -6.33
C GLY A 196 -8.82 -15.33 -4.85
N HIS A 197 -7.59 -15.70 -4.47
CA HIS A 197 -7.20 -16.00 -3.08
C HIS A 197 -8.12 -17.04 -2.40
N ARG A 198 -8.57 -18.04 -3.16
CA ARG A 198 -9.44 -19.12 -2.67
C ARG A 198 -8.65 -20.35 -2.24
N PRO A 199 -9.08 -21.04 -1.18
CA PRO A 199 -8.41 -22.25 -0.73
C PRO A 199 -8.60 -23.38 -1.74
N THR A 200 -7.59 -24.24 -1.86
CA THR A 200 -7.76 -25.53 -2.54
C THR A 200 -8.66 -26.45 -1.71
N LYS A 201 -9.19 -27.51 -2.33
CA LYS A 201 -9.96 -28.54 -1.60
C LYS A 201 -9.19 -29.12 -0.42
N ALA A 202 -7.90 -29.40 -0.62
CA ALA A 202 -7.02 -29.95 0.40
C ALA A 202 -6.83 -28.95 1.55
N GLU A 203 -6.60 -27.68 1.23
CA GLU A 203 -6.45 -26.62 2.22
C GLU A 203 -7.73 -26.39 3.03
N ARG A 204 -8.90 -26.30 2.38
CA ARG A 204 -10.18 -26.13 3.10
C ARG A 204 -10.46 -27.29 4.04
N VAL A 205 -10.29 -28.53 3.57
CA VAL A 205 -10.53 -29.70 4.43
C VAL A 205 -9.56 -29.72 5.62
N ALA A 206 -8.29 -29.38 5.39
CA ALA A 206 -7.31 -29.26 6.48
C ALA A 206 -7.64 -28.11 7.45
N TRP A 207 -8.20 -27.01 6.95
CA TRP A 207 -8.66 -25.89 7.78
C TRP A 207 -9.90 -26.24 8.60
N ASP A 208 -10.88 -26.92 8.02
CA ASP A 208 -12.10 -27.36 8.72
C ASP A 208 -11.81 -28.40 9.80
N GLN A 209 -10.76 -29.22 9.62
CA GLN A 209 -10.28 -30.18 10.62
C GLN A 209 -9.33 -29.55 11.65
N CYS A 210 -8.97 -28.28 11.50
CA CYS A 210 -8.10 -27.59 12.44
C CYS A 210 -8.86 -27.33 13.75
N ASP A 211 -8.36 -27.90 14.84
CA ASP A 211 -8.97 -27.79 16.18
C ASP A 211 -8.79 -26.40 16.83
N GLY A 212 -8.14 -25.46 16.13
CA GLY A 212 -7.86 -24.10 16.61
C GLY A 212 -6.66 -24.01 17.56
N SER A 213 -6.02 -25.13 17.91
CA SER A 213 -4.80 -25.12 18.73
C SER A 213 -3.68 -24.37 18.01
N CYS A 214 -2.80 -23.74 18.79
CA CYS A 214 -1.64 -23.03 18.23
C CYS A 214 -0.78 -23.93 17.35
N ASP A 215 -0.60 -25.19 17.76
CA ASP A 215 0.19 -26.16 16.99
C ASP A 215 -0.51 -26.60 15.72
N ALA A 216 -1.83 -26.76 15.71
CA ALA A 216 -2.57 -27.05 14.48
C ALA A 216 -2.50 -25.87 13.50
N LEU A 217 -2.61 -24.63 13.99
CA LEU A 217 -2.48 -23.43 13.15
C LEU A 217 -1.06 -23.29 12.56
N ARG A 218 -0.01 -23.55 13.35
CA ARG A 218 1.38 -23.57 12.84
C ARG A 218 1.56 -24.63 11.77
N ARG A 219 1.15 -25.88 12.04
CA ARG A 219 1.21 -26.98 11.08
C ARG A 219 0.45 -26.64 9.79
N HIS A 220 -0.69 -25.96 9.89
CA HIS A 220 -1.45 -25.51 8.73
C HIS A 220 -0.67 -24.50 7.88
N VAL A 221 -0.05 -23.50 8.51
CA VAL A 221 0.78 -22.49 7.81
C VAL A 221 2.02 -23.14 7.17
N GLU A 222 2.63 -24.12 7.83
CA GLU A 222 3.76 -24.88 7.28
C GLU A 222 3.34 -25.74 6.07
N GLN A 223 2.17 -26.38 6.14
CA GLN A 223 1.65 -27.23 5.08
C GLN A 223 1.15 -26.41 3.87
N PHE A 224 0.60 -25.22 4.11
CA PHE A 224 0.05 -24.33 3.10
C PHE A 224 0.68 -22.93 3.20
N PRO A 225 1.97 -22.78 2.84
CA PRO A 225 2.67 -21.51 2.99
C PRO A 225 2.00 -20.39 2.19
N ASP A 226 1.53 -20.66 0.98
CA ASP A 226 0.84 -19.68 0.13
C ASP A 226 -0.69 -19.87 0.12
N GLY A 227 -1.23 -20.50 1.18
CA GLY A 227 -2.65 -20.80 1.31
C GLY A 227 -3.53 -19.56 1.54
N ALA A 228 -4.78 -19.65 1.12
CA ALA A 228 -5.80 -18.62 1.35
C ALA A 228 -6.07 -18.35 2.84
N TYR A 229 -5.93 -19.36 3.71
CA TYR A 229 -6.14 -19.19 5.16
C TYR A 229 -4.89 -18.71 5.89
N ARG A 230 -3.75 -18.52 5.22
CA ARG A 230 -2.47 -18.13 5.84
C ARG A 230 -2.60 -16.87 6.70
N THR A 231 -3.19 -15.80 6.15
CA THR A 231 -3.36 -14.53 6.87
C THR A 231 -4.22 -14.69 8.11
N LYS A 232 -5.33 -15.44 7.99
CA LYS A 232 -6.24 -15.72 9.10
C LYS A 232 -5.56 -16.56 10.18
N ALA A 233 -4.75 -17.56 9.79
CA ALA A 233 -3.96 -18.36 10.72
C ALA A 233 -2.93 -17.50 11.46
N ALA A 234 -2.25 -16.60 10.74
CA ALA A 234 -1.28 -15.67 11.32
C ALA A 234 -1.93 -14.70 12.31
N GLU A 235 -3.12 -14.18 12.03
CA GLU A 235 -3.89 -13.34 12.96
C GLU A 235 -4.28 -14.10 14.23
N LEU A 236 -4.74 -15.34 14.11
CA LEU A 236 -5.10 -16.19 15.26
C LEU A 236 -3.87 -16.56 16.11
N LEU A 237 -2.71 -16.77 15.47
CA LEU A 237 -1.43 -16.99 16.15
C LEU A 237 -0.90 -15.70 16.80
N ALA A 238 -1.09 -14.55 16.16
CA ALA A 238 -0.70 -13.25 16.72
C ALA A 238 -1.57 -12.87 17.94
N ALA A 239 -2.83 -13.31 17.96
CA ALA A 239 -3.75 -13.16 19.09
C ALA A 239 -3.52 -14.18 20.23
N ARG A 240 -2.45 -14.98 20.17
CA ARG A 240 -2.10 -15.99 21.18
C ARG A 240 -2.05 -15.42 22.58
N ARG A 241 -2.66 -16.14 23.53
CA ARG A 241 -2.51 -15.90 24.96
C ARG A 241 -1.75 -17.06 25.59
N VAL A 242 -0.71 -16.74 26.34
CA VAL A 242 0.01 -17.71 27.17
C VAL A 242 -0.70 -17.77 28.51
N ILE A 243 -1.21 -18.93 28.87
CA ILE A 243 -1.83 -19.18 30.18
C ILE A 243 -0.80 -19.98 30.99
N GLN A 244 -0.34 -19.38 32.07
CA GLN A 244 0.50 -20.04 33.05
C GLN A 244 -0.40 -20.75 34.05
N THR A 245 -0.30 -22.07 34.11
CA THR A 245 -1.03 -22.89 35.10
C THR A 245 -0.02 -23.44 36.09
N GLU A 246 -0.26 -23.22 37.38
CA GLU A 246 0.54 -23.83 38.43
C GLU A 246 0.12 -25.30 38.59
N VAL A 247 1.07 -26.21 38.36
CA VAL A 247 0.90 -27.65 38.54
C VAL A 247 1.82 -28.09 39.68
N TRP A 248 1.28 -28.89 40.60
CA TRP A 248 2.01 -29.42 41.74
C TRP A 248 2.33 -30.88 41.47
N THR A 249 3.61 -31.18 41.19
CA THR A 249 4.04 -32.54 40.84
C THR A 249 4.62 -33.26 42.07
N PRO A 250 4.18 -34.49 42.37
CA PRO A 250 4.75 -35.27 43.47
C PRO A 250 6.24 -35.55 43.26
N GLY A 251 7.02 -35.39 44.32
CA GLY A 251 8.45 -35.63 44.33
C GLY A 251 8.95 -36.08 45.70
N THR A 252 10.17 -36.59 45.73
CA THR A 252 10.82 -37.06 46.94
C THR A 252 12.19 -36.40 47.07
N ARG A 253 12.51 -35.91 48.27
CA ARG A 253 13.85 -35.41 48.62
C ARG A 253 14.41 -36.26 49.75
N ARG A 254 15.66 -36.67 49.62
CA ARG A 254 16.35 -37.49 50.61
C ARG A 254 17.48 -36.68 51.22
N LEU A 255 17.37 -36.39 52.52
CA LEU A 255 18.36 -35.63 53.27
C LEU A 255 19.08 -36.57 54.23
N ALA A 256 20.39 -36.44 54.38
CA ALA A 256 21.16 -37.28 55.29
C ALA A 256 20.66 -37.13 56.73
N LEU A 257 20.45 -38.26 57.39
CA LEU A 257 19.96 -38.34 58.77
C LEU A 257 20.83 -39.32 59.56
N PHE A 258 21.34 -38.84 60.68
CA PHE A 258 22.19 -39.60 61.58
C PHE A 258 21.51 -39.72 62.94
N VAL A 259 21.34 -40.94 63.41
CA VAL A 259 20.66 -41.24 64.68
C VAL A 259 21.62 -41.97 65.60
N ARG A 260 21.88 -41.38 66.76
CA ARG A 260 22.79 -41.96 67.76
C ARG A 260 22.13 -43.11 68.52
N GLN A 261 22.97 -44.01 69.02
CA GLN A 261 22.60 -45.11 69.90
C GLN A 261 22.27 -44.60 71.31
N GLU A 262 21.11 -43.96 71.46
CA GLU A 262 20.69 -43.33 72.73
C GLU A 262 19.29 -43.81 73.13
N GLY A 263 19.00 -43.85 74.44
CA GLY A 263 17.70 -44.22 74.99
C GLY A 263 17.68 -45.54 75.77
N ALA A 264 16.49 -45.99 76.14
CA ALA A 264 16.32 -47.23 76.89
C ALA A 264 16.56 -48.46 76.00
N PRO A 265 17.26 -49.50 76.51
CA PRO A 265 17.48 -50.74 75.75
C PRO A 265 16.17 -51.49 75.53
N ALA A 266 16.02 -52.06 74.33
CA ALA A 266 14.88 -52.88 73.97
C ALA A 266 15.22 -54.37 73.99
N ARG A 267 14.23 -55.21 74.33
CA ARG A 267 14.42 -56.66 74.49
C ARG A 267 14.71 -57.39 73.17
N THR A 268 14.39 -56.80 72.03
CA THR A 268 14.62 -57.37 70.70
C THR A 268 15.16 -56.32 69.75
N ASP A 269 15.95 -56.73 68.76
CA ASP A 269 16.50 -55.83 67.75
C ASP A 269 15.40 -55.12 66.95
N ALA A 270 14.31 -55.81 66.64
CA ALA A 270 13.15 -55.21 65.99
C ALA A 270 12.52 -54.07 66.82
N ALA A 271 12.45 -54.23 68.15
CA ALA A 271 11.97 -53.18 69.05
C ALA A 271 13.00 -52.05 69.22
N ALA A 272 14.30 -52.36 69.16
CA ALA A 272 15.36 -51.36 69.19
C ALA A 272 15.36 -50.50 67.91
N HIS A 273 15.15 -51.12 66.74
CA HIS A 273 15.02 -50.45 65.45
C HIS A 273 13.78 -49.56 65.40
N SER A 274 12.62 -50.04 65.84
CA SER A 274 11.39 -49.23 65.86
C SER A 274 11.50 -48.04 66.82
N ALA A 275 12.12 -48.23 67.99
CA ALA A 275 12.42 -47.13 68.91
C ALA A 275 13.39 -46.11 68.31
N ALA A 276 14.40 -46.55 67.56
CA ALA A 276 15.33 -45.67 66.88
C ALA A 276 14.66 -44.85 65.76
N LEU A 277 13.81 -45.46 64.93
CA LEU A 277 13.02 -44.76 63.92
C LEU A 277 12.06 -43.74 64.54
N ALA A 278 11.40 -44.10 65.65
CA ALA A 278 10.53 -43.17 66.37
C ALA A 278 11.30 -41.95 66.93
N ARG A 279 12.53 -42.15 67.43
CA ARG A 279 13.40 -41.03 67.85
C ARG A 279 13.92 -40.21 66.67
N ALA A 280 14.06 -40.82 65.50
CA ALA A 280 14.53 -40.16 64.29
C ALA A 280 13.49 -39.20 63.69
N GLN A 281 12.20 -39.49 63.87
CA GLN A 281 11.07 -38.73 63.32
C GLN A 281 11.17 -37.20 63.52
N PRO A 282 11.33 -36.65 64.73
CA PRO A 282 11.42 -35.19 64.93
C PRO A 282 12.68 -34.55 64.33
N SER A 283 13.76 -35.33 64.16
CA SER A 283 14.97 -34.86 63.47
C SER A 283 14.77 -34.87 61.95
N ALA A 284 14.09 -35.88 61.42
CA ALA A 284 13.69 -35.92 60.02
C ALA A 284 12.75 -34.76 59.67
N GLU A 285 11.75 -34.48 60.51
CA GLU A 285 10.80 -33.37 60.33
C GLU A 285 11.51 -32.01 60.27
N ARG A 286 12.44 -31.75 61.19
CA ARG A 286 13.25 -30.51 61.18
C ARG A 286 14.11 -30.37 59.92
N LEU A 287 14.64 -31.47 59.39
CA LEU A 287 15.38 -31.44 58.12
C LEU A 287 14.47 -31.12 56.93
N CYS A 288 13.26 -31.65 56.91
CA CYS A 288 12.29 -31.44 55.83
C CYS A 288 11.52 -30.11 55.94
N GLU A 289 11.50 -29.45 57.11
CA GLU A 289 10.81 -28.18 57.37
C GLU A 289 11.22 -27.07 56.38
N GLY A 290 12.47 -27.10 55.92
CA GLY A 290 12.98 -26.19 54.89
C GLY A 290 12.17 -26.19 53.59
N PHE A 291 11.49 -27.30 53.25
CA PHE A 291 10.62 -27.35 52.06
C PHE A 291 9.27 -26.66 52.29
N ALA A 292 8.76 -26.67 53.53
CA ALA A 292 7.46 -26.07 53.88
C ALA A 292 7.48 -24.53 53.88
N VAL A 293 8.65 -23.92 54.06
CA VAL A 293 8.81 -22.45 54.12
C VAL A 293 9.04 -21.80 52.75
N THR A 294 9.13 -22.59 51.68
CA THR A 294 9.38 -22.07 50.32
C THR A 294 8.09 -21.97 49.51
N THR A 295 8.08 -21.11 48.49
CA THR A 295 6.98 -21.06 47.50
C THR A 295 7.10 -22.12 46.42
N ALA A 296 8.25 -22.82 46.35
CA ALA A 296 8.56 -23.82 45.34
C ALA A 296 8.12 -25.23 45.74
N PHE A 297 7.92 -25.51 47.04
CA PHE A 297 7.60 -26.84 47.53
C PHE A 297 6.44 -26.82 48.52
N ARG A 298 5.68 -27.92 48.57
CA ARG A 298 4.72 -28.22 49.64
C ARG A 298 5.12 -29.54 50.28
N LEU A 299 5.51 -29.51 51.55
CA LEU A 299 5.79 -30.73 52.31
C LEU A 299 4.48 -31.49 52.57
N LYS A 300 4.45 -32.79 52.26
CA LYS A 300 3.29 -33.68 52.46
C LYS A 300 3.50 -34.66 53.60
N ALA A 301 4.64 -35.32 53.60
CA ALA A 301 4.99 -36.29 54.62
C ALA A 301 6.50 -36.32 54.84
N THR A 302 6.90 -36.83 55.99
CA THR A 302 8.30 -37.01 56.35
C THR A 302 8.45 -38.36 57.04
N THR A 303 9.36 -39.19 56.52
CA THR A 303 9.61 -40.52 57.05
C THR A 303 11.12 -40.77 57.14
N PRO A 304 11.66 -41.16 58.31
CA PRO A 304 13.03 -41.60 58.41
C PRO A 304 13.20 -43.01 57.81
N GLU A 305 14.22 -43.19 56.99
CA GLU A 305 14.58 -44.47 56.38
C GLU A 305 16.01 -44.83 56.80
N ALA A 306 16.16 -45.94 57.51
CA ALA A 306 17.46 -46.45 57.94
C ALA A 306 18.15 -47.20 56.79
N GLN A 307 19.43 -46.90 56.56
CA GLN A 307 20.23 -47.58 55.53
C GLN A 307 21.27 -48.50 56.17
N GLN A 308 21.91 -48.03 57.24
CA GLN A 308 22.91 -48.79 57.98
C GLN A 308 22.65 -48.69 59.48
N TRP A 309 22.41 -49.84 60.10
CA TRP A 309 22.14 -49.94 61.53
C TRP A 309 23.43 -50.05 62.32
N HIS A 310 23.46 -49.35 63.46
CA HIS A 310 24.52 -49.43 64.46
C HIS A 310 23.88 -49.81 65.78
N CYS A 311 24.11 -51.02 66.30
CA CYS A 311 23.52 -51.48 67.55
C CYS A 311 24.59 -51.85 68.59
N GLU A 312 24.32 -51.50 69.86
CA GLU A 312 25.13 -51.89 71.01
C GLU A 312 24.29 -52.72 71.98
N THR A 313 24.85 -53.82 72.46
CA THR A 313 24.20 -54.71 73.43
C THR A 313 24.53 -54.27 74.85
N THR A 314 23.50 -54.09 75.68
CA THR A 314 23.60 -53.71 77.09
C THR A 314 22.92 -54.76 77.97
N ALA A 315 23.09 -54.66 79.30
CA ALA A 315 22.46 -55.58 80.25
C ALA A 315 20.92 -55.63 80.18
N GLY A 316 20.28 -54.59 79.61
CA GLY A 316 18.82 -54.50 79.45
C GLY A 316 18.29 -54.86 78.05
N GLY A 317 19.16 -55.24 77.11
CA GLY A 317 18.83 -55.46 75.70
C GLY A 317 19.67 -54.60 74.74
N ALA A 318 19.19 -54.37 73.52
CA ALA A 318 19.91 -53.63 72.49
C ALA A 318 19.49 -52.16 72.42
N VAL A 319 20.45 -51.26 72.21
CA VAL A 319 20.23 -49.85 71.84
C VAL A 319 20.78 -49.64 70.43
N CYS A 320 19.92 -49.19 69.51
CA CYS A 320 20.29 -48.99 68.12
C CYS A 320 20.21 -47.52 67.71
N GLY A 321 21.15 -47.12 66.86
CA GLY A 321 21.13 -45.93 66.02
C GLY A 321 21.30 -46.34 64.56
N PHE A 322 21.32 -45.39 63.65
CA PHE A 322 21.53 -45.67 62.23
C PHE A 322 22.03 -44.45 61.46
N ASP A 323 22.70 -44.74 60.35
CA ASP A 323 22.91 -43.79 59.27
C ASP A 323 21.84 -44.05 58.21
N GLY A 324 21.19 -42.99 57.76
CA GLY A 324 20.08 -43.10 56.83
C GLY A 324 19.69 -41.77 56.24
N VAL A 325 18.43 -41.69 55.83
CA VAL A 325 17.89 -40.50 55.19
C VAL A 325 16.53 -40.12 55.78
N ALA A 326 16.27 -38.82 55.86
CA ALA A 326 14.93 -38.28 55.98
C ALA A 326 14.33 -38.23 54.57
N VAL A 327 13.28 -39.01 54.33
CA VAL A 327 12.51 -39.01 53.09
C VAL A 327 11.41 -37.95 53.22
N CYS A 328 11.62 -36.81 52.58
CA CYS A 328 10.65 -35.73 52.49
C CYS A 328 9.80 -35.94 51.23
N GLU A 329 8.52 -36.25 51.41
CA GLU A 329 7.55 -36.25 50.32
C GLU A 329 7.07 -34.82 50.10
N VAL A 330 7.29 -34.30 48.90
CA VAL A 330 6.98 -32.91 48.55
C VAL A 330 6.17 -32.87 47.27
N GLU A 331 5.31 -31.86 47.12
CA GLU A 331 4.87 -31.43 45.80
C GLU A 331 5.76 -30.27 45.36
N GLU A 332 6.31 -30.35 44.16
CA GLU A 332 7.11 -29.29 43.55
C GLU A 332 6.23 -28.41 42.66
N ARG A 333 6.35 -27.10 42.81
CA ARG A 333 5.62 -26.13 41.99
C ARG A 333 6.27 -26.07 40.62
N GLN A 334 5.53 -26.51 39.62
CA GLN A 334 5.88 -26.31 38.22
C GLN A 334 4.91 -25.34 37.59
N VAL A 335 5.42 -24.47 36.72
CA VAL A 335 4.60 -23.57 35.92
C VAL A 335 4.55 -24.17 34.53
N GLU A 336 3.40 -24.73 34.16
CA GLU A 336 3.16 -25.18 32.79
C GLU A 336 2.60 -24.00 31.98
N GLU A 337 3.30 -23.69 30.89
CA GLU A 337 2.83 -22.69 29.94
C GLU A 337 2.00 -23.39 28.87
N THR A 338 0.69 -23.14 28.88
CA THR A 338 -0.19 -23.58 27.80
C THR A 338 -0.54 -22.39 26.92
N GLU A 339 -0.33 -22.56 25.62
CA GLU A 339 -0.70 -21.54 24.64
C GLU A 339 -2.13 -21.77 24.17
N ARG A 340 -2.94 -20.72 24.17
CA ARG A 340 -4.25 -20.71 23.50
C ARG A 340 -4.22 -19.76 22.31
N CYS A 341 -4.56 -20.32 21.14
CA CYS A 341 -4.86 -19.61 19.91
C CYS A 341 -6.38 -19.78 19.64
N GLY A 342 -6.98 -18.89 18.83
CA GLY A 342 -8.44 -18.58 18.85
C GLY A 342 -9.41 -19.77 18.73
N LYS A 343 -10.72 -19.64 19.01
CA LYS A 343 -11.67 -18.50 18.93
C LYS A 343 -11.87 -17.69 20.20
#